data_AF-A0A3N5ZKZ3-F1
#
_entry.id   AF-A0A3N5ZKZ3-F1
#
_cell.length_a   1.000
_cell.length_b   1.000
_cell.length_c   1.000
_cell.angle_alpha   90.00
_cell.angle_beta   90.00
_cell.angle_gamma   90.00
#
_symmetry.space_group_name_H-M   'P 1'
#
loop_
_entity.id
_entity.type
_entity.pdbx_description
1 polymer ?
#
loop_
_entity_poly.entity_id
_entity_poly.type
_entity_poly.pdbx_seq_one_letter_code
_entity_poly.pdbx_strand_id
1 'polypeptide(L)'
;RAERATAAAAARGIEVAVAHVALGRNASPAALTEHLSGMLTLDASGSFANVGADDSLFGAIEAGKVAELSLQANLIRELEADPASPIITDSFLTWAEAYEGPKFDVLHVDFPYGMDYAGSNTRATGRAHIVPTYADSPDIMWELVEALLTWQDKLAYETAHMMFWFDMRFYQPLVDSFANSGWKLVQPHPLIWHKPYQGVASDTKRRPRHTYETALLLSRGDRKLCKLDQDVFVGRNDEKLHMNQKPQDMLRHFLRMLVDRNTTVLDPTCGSGSALAAALQLGAPRVLGVELDAENADVARHVVSRDGHYLEIENVNE
;
A
#
# COMPACT_ATOMS: atom_id res chain seq x y z
N ARG A 1 40.83 6.41 13.02
CA ARG A 1 40.58 5.98 14.42
C ARG A 1 39.81 7.05 15.21
N ALA A 2 40.10 8.34 15.01
CA ALA A 2 39.29 9.45 15.54
C ALA A 2 37.87 9.49 14.93
N GLU A 3 37.71 9.35 13.61
CA GLU A 3 36.38 9.34 12.95
C GLU A 3 35.45 8.19 13.42
N ARG A 4 36.02 7.02 13.74
CA ARG A 4 35.24 5.90 14.33
C ARG A 4 34.82 6.17 15.78
N ALA A 5 35.58 6.99 16.51
CA ALA A 5 35.21 7.39 17.87
C ALA A 5 34.12 8.48 17.86
N THR A 6 34.15 9.39 16.88
CA THR A 6 33.14 10.43 16.68
C THR A 6 31.80 9.83 16.24
N ALA A 7 31.80 8.86 15.33
CA ALA A 7 30.59 8.14 14.93
C ALA A 7 29.97 7.34 16.09
N ALA A 8 30.80 6.74 16.95
CA ALA A 8 30.33 6.01 18.13
C ALA A 8 29.80 6.93 19.25
N ALA A 9 30.31 8.16 19.35
CA ALA A 9 29.80 9.17 20.27
C ALA A 9 28.46 9.76 19.78
N ALA A 10 28.33 10.01 18.47
CA ALA A 10 27.09 10.43 17.84
C ALA A 10 25.99 9.36 17.97
N ALA A 11 26.34 8.08 17.75
CA ALA A 11 25.41 6.95 17.94
C ALA A 11 24.93 6.84 19.40
N ARG A 12 25.80 7.04 20.39
CA ARG A 12 25.41 7.06 21.81
C ARG A 12 24.56 8.27 22.17
N GLY A 13 24.83 9.43 21.59
CA GLY A 13 24.00 10.63 21.75
C GLY A 13 22.58 10.41 21.23
N ILE A 14 22.46 9.71 20.08
CA ILE A 14 21.18 9.30 19.48
C ILE A 14 20.49 8.26 20.36
N GLU A 15 21.19 7.24 20.87
CA GLU A 15 20.61 6.23 21.78
C GLU A 15 20.06 6.83 23.07
N VAL A 16 20.76 7.80 23.68
CA VAL A 16 20.33 8.46 24.92
C VAL A 16 19.12 9.37 24.69
N ALA A 17 19.08 10.09 23.55
CA ALA A 17 17.96 10.91 23.15
C ALA A 17 16.71 10.06 22.85
N VAL A 18 16.88 8.93 22.15
CA VAL A 18 15.81 7.98 21.84
C VAL A 18 15.29 7.29 23.11
N ALA A 19 16.16 6.97 24.08
CA ALA A 19 15.76 6.40 25.36
C ALA A 19 14.94 7.38 26.23
N HIS A 20 15.19 8.69 26.14
CA HIS A 20 14.38 9.71 26.82
C HIS A 20 13.01 9.93 26.15
N VAL A 21 12.95 9.87 24.81
CA VAL A 21 11.68 9.93 24.05
C VAL A 21 10.77 8.75 24.39
N ALA A 22 11.34 7.55 24.58
CA ALA A 22 10.58 6.35 24.95
C ALA A 22 9.95 6.42 26.36
N LEU A 23 10.43 7.30 27.24
CA LEU A 23 9.93 7.43 28.62
C LEU A 23 8.87 8.53 28.79
N GLY A 24 8.56 9.32 27.76
CA GLY A 24 7.62 10.44 27.85
C GLY A 24 6.32 10.20 27.07
N ARG A 25 5.27 9.71 27.73
CA ARG A 25 3.90 9.74 27.20
C ARG A 25 3.47 11.20 26.92
N ASN A 26 2.96 11.47 25.71
CA ASN A 26 2.25 12.68 25.28
C ASN A 26 3.00 14.03 25.35
N ALA A 27 4.25 14.11 24.89
CA ALA A 27 4.90 15.41 24.66
C ALA A 27 4.57 15.95 23.25
N SER A 28 4.17 17.22 23.14
CA SER A 28 3.96 17.89 21.85
C SER A 28 5.30 18.14 21.13
N PRO A 29 5.33 18.25 19.79
CA PRO A 29 6.56 18.53 19.03
C PRO A 29 7.31 19.79 19.48
N ALA A 30 6.59 20.80 19.96
CA ALA A 30 7.17 22.02 20.52
C ALA A 30 7.90 21.76 21.85
N ALA A 31 7.32 20.93 22.74
CA ALA A 31 7.92 20.59 24.02
C ALA A 31 9.21 19.76 23.87
N LEU A 32 9.25 18.89 22.86
CA LEU A 32 10.45 18.12 22.48
C LEU A 32 11.57 19.02 21.95
N THR A 33 11.22 20.02 21.13
CA THR A 33 12.17 20.98 20.56
C THR A 33 12.79 21.87 21.63
N GLU A 34 11.98 22.33 22.60
CA GLU A 34 12.44 23.14 23.73
C GLU A 34 13.33 22.33 24.69
N HIS A 35 12.96 21.06 24.96
CA HIS A 35 13.74 20.17 25.82
C HIS A 35 15.12 19.83 25.23
N LEU A 36 15.18 19.52 23.93
CA LEU A 36 16.43 19.25 23.22
C LEU A 36 17.31 20.50 23.11
N SER A 37 16.70 21.68 22.91
CA SER A 37 17.41 22.96 22.90
C SER A 37 17.99 23.31 24.29
N GLY A 38 17.28 22.96 25.37
CA GLY A 38 17.74 23.13 26.75
C GLY A 38 18.89 22.19 27.16
N MET A 39 18.90 20.95 26.64
CA MET A 39 20.00 19.99 26.87
C MET A 39 21.28 20.38 26.12
N LEU A 40 21.17 21.12 25.02
CA LEU A 40 22.29 21.70 24.28
C LEU A 40 22.86 22.97 24.93
N THR A 41 22.29 23.44 26.06
CA THR A 41 22.86 24.53 26.85
C THR A 41 23.50 24.04 28.15
N LEU A 42 24.84 23.96 28.07
CA LEU A 42 25.85 24.10 29.14
C LEU A 42 26.20 22.88 29.99
N ASP A 43 27.51 22.58 30.02
CA ASP A 43 28.17 22.30 31.29
C ASP A 43 28.98 23.52 31.77
N ALA A 44 29.39 23.48 33.05
CA ALA A 44 29.88 24.59 33.86
C ALA A 44 31.21 25.24 33.42
N SER A 45 31.71 24.94 32.21
CA SER A 45 32.86 25.60 31.59
C SER A 45 32.56 26.28 30.24
N GLY A 46 31.32 26.18 29.73
CA GLY A 46 30.82 27.01 28.63
C GLY A 46 31.53 26.83 27.29
N SER A 47 31.90 25.61 26.90
CA SER A 47 32.47 25.36 25.57
C SER A 47 32.01 24.04 24.92
N PHE A 48 31.30 24.15 23.79
CA PHE A 48 31.29 23.10 22.76
C PHE A 48 32.46 23.37 21.80
N ALA A 49 33.67 22.93 22.16
CA ALA A 49 34.81 23.11 21.29
C ALA A 49 34.85 22.02 20.21
N ASN A 50 34.75 22.46 18.96
CA ASN A 50 35.02 21.75 17.71
C ASN A 50 33.96 20.74 17.24
N VAL A 51 32.81 21.25 16.84
CA VAL A 51 32.11 20.70 15.68
C VAL A 51 32.24 21.74 14.58
N GLY A 52 32.98 21.41 13.53
CA GLY A 52 33.19 22.30 12.39
C GLY A 52 31.85 22.68 11.76
N ALA A 53 31.77 23.90 11.23
CA ALA A 53 30.57 24.54 10.72
C ALA A 53 29.97 23.92 9.43
N ASP A 54 30.14 22.60 9.23
CA ASP A 54 29.67 21.87 8.05
C ASP A 54 28.88 20.59 8.42
N ASP A 55 28.40 20.50 9.66
CA ASP A 55 27.55 19.41 10.10
C ASP A 55 26.11 19.67 9.67
N SER A 56 25.71 19.01 8.58
CA SER A 56 24.35 18.89 8.05
C SER A 56 23.27 18.57 9.11
N LEU A 57 23.67 18.08 10.28
CA LEU A 57 22.82 17.81 11.43
C LEU A 57 22.35 19.10 12.14
N PHE A 58 23.21 20.11 12.31
CA PHE A 58 22.80 21.39 12.90
C PHE A 58 21.84 22.15 11.97
N GLY A 59 22.08 22.09 10.66
CA GLY A 59 21.15 22.62 9.67
C GLY A 59 19.80 21.88 9.65
N ALA A 60 19.79 20.58 9.93
CA ALA A 60 18.55 19.79 10.05
C ALA A 60 17.77 20.08 11.35
N ILE A 61 18.49 20.40 12.45
CA ILE A 61 17.92 20.84 13.72
C ILE A 61 17.26 22.22 13.59
N GLU A 62 17.94 23.21 12.98
CA GLU A 62 17.36 24.54 12.72
C GLU A 62 16.17 24.50 11.75
N ALA A 63 16.16 23.55 10.80
CA ALA A 63 15.08 23.39 9.82
C ALA A 63 13.88 22.55 10.31
N GLY A 64 13.86 22.08 11.56
CA GLY A 64 12.76 21.28 12.11
C GLY A 64 12.64 19.86 11.53
N LYS A 65 13.66 19.37 10.80
CA LYS A 65 13.68 18.06 10.14
C LYS A 65 14.03 16.89 11.06
N VAL A 66 14.41 17.16 12.31
CA VAL A 66 14.72 16.11 13.29
C VAL A 66 13.49 15.28 13.63
N ALA A 67 12.31 15.90 13.70
CA ALA A 67 11.06 15.18 13.87
C ALA A 67 10.77 14.25 12.69
N GLU A 68 11.07 14.69 11.46
CA GLU A 68 10.88 13.92 10.22
C GLU A 68 11.86 12.72 10.15
N LEU A 69 13.13 12.93 10.50
CA LEU A 69 14.15 11.87 10.55
C LEU A 69 13.91 10.89 11.71
N SER A 70 13.44 11.36 12.87
CA SER A 70 13.03 10.48 13.98
C SER A 70 11.76 9.71 13.67
N LEU A 71 10.81 10.29 12.93
CA LEU A 71 9.63 9.58 12.45
C LEU A 71 10.03 8.49 11.45
N GLN A 72 10.95 8.79 10.52
CA GLN A 72 11.50 7.82 9.58
C GLN A 72 12.28 6.70 10.27
N ALA A 73 13.08 7.03 11.29
CA ALA A 73 13.84 6.03 12.04
C ALA A 73 12.96 5.16 12.97
N ASN A 74 11.90 5.74 13.55
CA ASN A 74 10.90 4.99 14.31
C ASN A 74 10.03 4.13 13.40
N LEU A 75 9.69 4.62 12.19
CA LEU A 75 9.04 3.85 11.14
C LEU A 75 9.90 2.64 10.76
N ILE A 76 11.21 2.82 10.51
CA ILE A 76 12.14 1.71 10.22
C ILE A 76 12.23 0.69 11.37
N ARG A 77 12.11 1.12 12.64
CA ARG A 77 12.08 0.21 13.79
C ARG A 77 10.73 -0.50 13.99
N GLU A 78 9.62 0.14 13.68
CA GLU A 78 8.29 -0.50 13.66
C GLU A 78 8.14 -1.46 12.47
N LEU A 79 8.90 -1.23 11.38
CA LEU A 79 9.00 -2.10 10.21
C LEU A 79 9.78 -3.41 10.49
N GLU A 80 10.55 -3.49 11.59
CA GLU A 80 11.22 -4.72 12.00
C GLU A 80 10.25 -5.70 12.68
N ALA A 81 9.53 -6.44 11.83
CA ALA A 81 8.99 -7.79 12.03
C ALA A 81 7.94 -7.99 13.15
N ASP A 82 6.66 -7.82 12.79
CA ASP A 82 5.60 -8.68 13.35
C ASP A 82 5.64 -10.06 12.66
N PRO A 83 6.02 -11.15 13.37
CA PRO A 83 6.04 -12.51 12.81
C PRO A 83 4.65 -13.06 12.46
N ALA A 84 3.56 -12.37 12.81
CA ALA A 84 2.18 -12.72 12.45
C ALA A 84 1.60 -11.84 11.32
N SER A 85 2.43 -11.00 10.67
CA SER A 85 1.95 -10.07 9.66
C SER A 85 1.25 -10.79 8.49
N PRO A 86 0.09 -10.32 8.04
CA PRO A 86 -0.61 -10.90 6.88
C PRO A 86 0.07 -10.61 5.53
N ILE A 87 1.23 -9.94 5.52
CA ILE A 87 1.96 -9.55 4.31
C ILE A 87 3.20 -10.44 4.11
N ILE A 88 3.18 -11.20 3.03
CA ILE A 88 4.26 -12.06 2.57
C ILE A 88 5.10 -11.31 1.54
N THR A 89 6.42 -11.23 1.77
CA THR A 89 7.36 -10.71 0.77
C THR A 89 7.87 -11.85 -0.11
N ASP A 90 7.20 -12.07 -1.25
CA ASP A 90 7.52 -13.13 -2.22
C ASP A 90 6.88 -12.79 -3.58
N SER A 91 7.29 -13.49 -4.65
CA SER A 91 6.56 -13.43 -5.91
C SER A 91 5.24 -14.19 -5.76
N PHE A 92 4.15 -13.66 -6.32
CA PHE A 92 2.89 -14.40 -6.41
C PHE A 92 3.06 -15.75 -7.13
N LEU A 93 3.92 -15.80 -8.15
CA LEU A 93 4.15 -17.00 -8.95
C LEU A 93 4.70 -18.16 -8.11
N THR A 94 5.72 -17.87 -7.28
CA THR A 94 6.36 -18.85 -6.38
C THR A 94 5.46 -19.16 -5.18
N TRP A 95 4.86 -18.13 -4.60
CA TRP A 95 4.00 -18.28 -3.42
C TRP A 95 2.75 -19.11 -3.72
N ALA A 96 2.06 -18.88 -4.85
CA ALA A 96 0.82 -19.57 -5.20
C ALA A 96 1.03 -21.08 -5.41
N GLU A 97 2.18 -21.47 -5.98
CA GLU A 97 2.56 -22.88 -6.16
C GLU A 97 2.76 -23.58 -4.80
N ALA A 98 3.47 -22.93 -3.88
CA ALA A 98 3.80 -23.44 -2.56
C ALA A 98 2.67 -23.30 -1.52
N TYR A 99 1.59 -22.59 -1.84
CA TYR A 99 0.51 -22.30 -0.90
C TYR A 99 -0.31 -23.55 -0.54
N GLU A 100 -0.37 -23.86 0.75
CA GLU A 100 -1.15 -24.99 1.31
C GLU A 100 -2.09 -24.53 2.45
N GLY A 101 -2.36 -23.22 2.53
CA GLY A 101 -3.20 -22.62 3.58
C GLY A 101 -4.71 -22.66 3.30
N PRO A 102 -5.53 -22.05 4.18
CA PRO A 102 -6.97 -21.97 3.99
C PRO A 102 -7.36 -21.11 2.78
N LYS A 103 -8.41 -21.49 2.06
CA LYS A 103 -8.91 -20.76 0.88
C LYS A 103 -9.49 -19.38 1.24
N PHE A 104 -9.72 -18.57 0.21
CA PHE A 104 -10.23 -17.21 0.29
C PHE A 104 -11.61 -17.06 -0.36
N ASP A 105 -12.41 -16.15 0.20
CA ASP A 105 -13.78 -15.82 -0.26
C ASP A 105 -13.78 -14.68 -1.30
N VAL A 106 -12.82 -13.77 -1.17
CA VAL A 106 -12.63 -12.62 -2.05
C VAL A 106 -11.19 -12.54 -2.50
N LEU A 107 -10.99 -12.40 -3.81
CA LEU A 107 -9.72 -12.08 -4.43
C LEU A 107 -9.78 -10.62 -4.91
N HIS A 108 -8.97 -9.74 -4.32
CA HIS A 108 -8.70 -8.41 -4.86
C HIS A 108 -7.46 -8.53 -5.75
N VAL A 109 -7.55 -8.20 -7.05
CA VAL A 109 -6.45 -8.44 -7.99
C VAL A 109 -6.17 -7.15 -8.78
N ASP A 110 -4.96 -6.60 -8.61
CA ASP A 110 -4.47 -5.41 -9.33
C ASP A 110 -3.09 -5.68 -9.93
N PHE A 111 -3.05 -6.64 -10.86
CA PHE A 111 -1.81 -7.03 -11.53
C PHE A 111 -1.24 -5.87 -12.37
N PRO A 112 0.09 -5.73 -12.49
CA PRO A 112 0.71 -4.79 -13.42
C PRO A 112 0.36 -5.18 -14.87
N TYR A 113 -0.08 -4.24 -15.69
CA TYR A 113 -0.63 -4.53 -17.05
C TYR A 113 0.00 -3.72 -18.20
N GLY A 114 1.15 -3.10 -17.98
CA GLY A 114 1.99 -2.48 -19.01
C GLY A 114 1.46 -1.16 -19.53
N MET A 115 1.31 -0.18 -18.65
CA MET A 115 0.90 1.17 -19.03
C MET A 115 2.11 2.05 -19.31
N ASP A 116 2.60 1.99 -20.53
CA ASP A 116 3.60 2.93 -21.02
C ASP A 116 2.96 4.33 -21.22
N TYR A 117 2.76 5.06 -20.13
CA TYR A 117 2.30 6.45 -20.14
C TYR A 117 3.42 7.43 -20.49
N ALA A 118 4.65 6.94 -20.63
CA ALA A 118 5.81 7.70 -21.06
C ALA A 118 5.91 7.74 -22.60
N GLY A 119 4.91 8.36 -23.25
CA GLY A 119 5.14 8.84 -24.61
C GLY A 119 6.36 9.78 -24.61
N SER A 120 7.21 9.71 -25.64
CA SER A 120 8.47 10.47 -25.77
C SER A 120 8.38 12.00 -25.66
N ASN A 121 7.19 12.57 -25.45
CA ASN A 121 6.91 14.00 -25.32
C ASN A 121 6.03 14.37 -24.11
N THR A 122 5.72 13.46 -23.18
CA THR A 122 5.08 13.86 -21.92
C THR A 122 6.13 14.45 -21.00
N ARG A 123 5.95 15.72 -20.58
CA ARG A 123 6.75 16.32 -19.51
C ARG A 123 6.54 15.48 -18.25
N ALA A 124 7.50 14.60 -17.97
CA ALA A 124 7.55 13.82 -16.74
C ALA A 124 7.61 14.77 -15.55
N THR A 125 6.45 15.04 -14.94
CA THR A 125 6.37 15.61 -13.59
C THR A 125 6.60 14.47 -12.60
N GLY A 126 7.88 14.15 -12.36
CA GLY A 126 8.30 13.10 -11.43
C GLY A 126 9.40 12.25 -12.03
N ARG A 127 10.59 12.29 -11.41
CA ARG A 127 11.69 11.36 -11.72
C ARG A 127 11.23 9.96 -11.33
N ALA A 128 10.92 9.13 -12.33
CA ALA A 128 10.77 7.69 -12.13
C ALA A 128 12.13 7.12 -11.75
N HIS A 129 12.33 6.88 -10.45
CA HIS A 129 13.40 5.99 -10.01
C HIS A 129 12.95 4.56 -10.31
N ILE A 130 13.69 3.88 -11.18
CA ILE A 130 13.49 2.49 -11.56
C ILE A 130 13.95 1.65 -10.36
N VAL A 131 13.01 1.35 -9.46
CA VAL A 131 13.11 0.30 -8.43
C VAL A 131 12.70 -1.02 -9.10
N PRO A 132 13.21 -2.21 -8.71
CA PRO A 132 12.87 -3.47 -9.36
C PRO A 132 11.45 -3.93 -8.95
N THR A 133 10.45 -3.16 -9.37
CA THR A 133 9.05 -3.57 -9.40
C THR A 133 8.87 -4.55 -10.56
N TYR A 134 7.77 -5.33 -10.56
CA TYR A 134 7.36 -6.09 -11.76
C TYR A 134 7.55 -5.22 -13.01
N ALA A 135 8.21 -5.77 -14.03
CA ALA A 135 8.32 -5.07 -15.30
C ALA A 135 6.90 -4.81 -15.79
N ASP A 136 6.52 -3.54 -15.95
CA ASP A 136 5.18 -3.16 -16.38
C ASP A 136 5.04 -3.49 -17.88
N SER A 137 4.76 -4.76 -18.18
CA SER A 137 4.51 -5.28 -19.52
C SER A 137 3.23 -6.13 -19.53
N PRO A 138 2.50 -6.19 -20.67
CA PRO A 138 1.34 -7.07 -20.79
C PRO A 138 1.67 -8.55 -20.58
N ASP A 139 2.91 -8.98 -20.87
CA ASP A 139 3.33 -10.37 -20.72
C ASP A 139 3.33 -10.81 -19.24
N ILE A 140 3.78 -9.93 -18.34
CA ILE A 140 3.75 -10.19 -16.89
C ILE A 140 2.31 -10.33 -16.37
N MET A 141 1.38 -9.50 -16.86
CA MET A 141 -0.03 -9.61 -16.49
C MET A 141 -0.58 -10.99 -16.85
N TRP A 142 -0.33 -11.45 -18.08
CA TRP A 142 -0.83 -12.74 -18.54
C TRP A 142 -0.19 -13.91 -17.81
N GLU A 143 1.09 -13.83 -17.45
CA GLU A 143 1.76 -14.83 -16.61
C GLU A 143 1.13 -14.91 -15.21
N LEU A 144 0.83 -13.76 -14.60
CA LEU A 144 0.15 -13.70 -13.30
C LEU A 144 -1.30 -14.22 -13.38
N VAL A 145 -2.02 -13.91 -14.46
CA VAL A 145 -3.36 -14.46 -14.72
C VAL A 145 -3.31 -15.97 -14.90
N GLU A 146 -2.35 -16.49 -15.68
CA GLU A 146 -2.18 -17.92 -15.87
C GLU A 146 -1.92 -18.62 -14.53
N ALA A 147 -0.97 -18.12 -13.73
CA ALA A 147 -0.67 -18.66 -12.40
C ALA A 147 -1.90 -18.60 -11.47
N LEU A 148 -2.64 -17.50 -11.47
CA LEU A 148 -3.87 -17.36 -10.67
C LEU A 148 -4.89 -18.44 -11.03
N LEU A 149 -5.11 -18.69 -12.33
CA LEU A 149 -6.07 -19.68 -12.81
C LEU A 149 -5.57 -21.11 -12.64
N THR A 150 -4.27 -21.37 -12.77
CA THR A 150 -3.66 -22.67 -12.46
C THR A 150 -3.86 -23.05 -11.00
N TRP A 151 -3.67 -22.10 -10.07
CA TRP A 151 -3.72 -22.36 -8.63
C TRP A 151 -5.03 -21.98 -7.96
N GLN A 152 -6.05 -21.55 -8.73
CA GLN A 152 -7.32 -21.05 -8.20
C GLN A 152 -8.04 -22.02 -7.25
N ASP A 153 -7.88 -23.33 -7.43
CA ASP A 153 -8.52 -24.35 -6.58
C ASP A 153 -7.87 -24.48 -5.22
N LYS A 154 -6.58 -24.12 -5.11
CA LYS A 154 -5.87 -23.98 -3.83
C LYS A 154 -6.19 -22.65 -3.15
N LEU A 155 -6.39 -21.60 -3.95
CA LEU A 155 -6.54 -20.23 -3.45
C LEU A 155 -7.99 -19.90 -3.06
N ALA A 156 -8.98 -20.18 -3.91
CA ALA A 156 -10.36 -19.71 -3.72
C ALA A 156 -11.34 -20.84 -3.43
N TYR A 157 -12.36 -20.55 -2.60
CA TYR A 157 -13.49 -21.47 -2.43
C TYR A 157 -14.28 -21.64 -3.74
N GLU A 158 -15.06 -22.72 -3.83
CA GLU A 158 -15.95 -22.97 -4.97
C GLU A 158 -17.03 -21.89 -5.14
N THR A 159 -17.32 -21.16 -4.05
CA THR A 159 -18.13 -19.94 -4.02
C THR A 159 -17.26 -18.77 -3.58
N ALA A 160 -16.79 -17.96 -4.52
CA ALA A 160 -15.88 -16.84 -4.27
C ALA A 160 -16.17 -15.66 -5.21
N HIS A 161 -15.76 -14.46 -4.82
CA HIS A 161 -15.76 -13.30 -5.71
C HIS A 161 -14.32 -12.91 -6.07
N MET A 162 -14.15 -12.32 -7.24
CA MET A 162 -12.91 -11.69 -7.65
C MET A 162 -13.21 -10.28 -8.18
N MET A 163 -12.50 -9.29 -7.64
CA MET A 163 -12.45 -7.93 -8.18
C MET A 163 -11.11 -7.77 -8.90
N PHE A 164 -11.13 -7.77 -10.23
CA PHE A 164 -9.92 -7.78 -11.06
C PHE A 164 -9.77 -6.45 -11.81
N TRP A 165 -8.80 -5.63 -11.42
CA TRP A 165 -8.49 -4.36 -12.09
C TRP A 165 -7.77 -4.60 -13.42
N PHE A 166 -8.16 -3.84 -14.45
CA PHE A 166 -7.63 -4.03 -15.80
C PHE A 166 -7.84 -2.79 -16.69
N ASP A 167 -7.11 -2.75 -17.81
CA ASP A 167 -7.34 -1.81 -18.91
C ASP A 167 -8.38 -2.36 -19.90
N MET A 168 -9.30 -1.51 -20.35
CA MET A 168 -10.38 -1.89 -21.28
C MET A 168 -9.93 -2.58 -22.58
N ARG A 169 -8.67 -2.41 -23.03
CA ARG A 169 -8.10 -3.16 -24.16
C ARG A 169 -8.10 -4.68 -23.94
N PHE A 170 -8.05 -5.12 -22.68
CA PHE A 170 -8.03 -6.53 -22.30
C PHE A 170 -9.40 -7.08 -21.91
N TYR A 171 -10.49 -6.30 -22.04
CA TYR A 171 -11.83 -6.70 -21.59
C TYR A 171 -12.23 -8.09 -22.10
N GLN A 172 -12.33 -8.26 -23.42
CA GLN A 172 -12.80 -9.52 -23.99
C GLN A 172 -11.85 -10.69 -23.72
N PRO A 173 -10.52 -10.57 -23.95
CA PRO A 173 -9.58 -11.64 -23.61
C PRO A 173 -9.63 -12.10 -22.14
N LEU A 174 -9.77 -11.16 -21.19
CA LEU A 174 -9.88 -11.50 -19.77
C LEU A 174 -11.21 -12.21 -19.48
N VAL A 175 -12.32 -11.68 -19.98
CA VAL A 175 -13.65 -12.31 -19.82
C VAL A 175 -13.64 -13.75 -20.34
N ASP A 176 -13.05 -13.97 -21.52
CA ASP A 176 -12.96 -15.31 -22.10
C ASP A 176 -12.06 -16.24 -21.27
N SER A 177 -10.90 -15.76 -20.81
CA SER A 177 -9.97 -16.53 -19.96
C SER A 177 -10.61 -16.95 -18.64
N PHE A 178 -11.27 -16.01 -17.95
CA PHE A 178 -11.96 -16.26 -16.69
C PHE A 178 -13.16 -17.20 -16.87
N ALA A 179 -13.97 -16.99 -17.93
CA ALA A 179 -15.10 -17.86 -18.25
C ALA A 179 -14.68 -19.31 -18.51
N ASN A 180 -13.59 -19.52 -19.26
CA ASN A 180 -13.04 -20.85 -19.52
C ASN A 180 -12.55 -21.56 -18.25
N SER A 181 -12.23 -20.80 -17.20
CA SER A 181 -11.73 -21.30 -15.92
C SER A 181 -12.82 -21.40 -14.84
N GLY A 182 -14.09 -21.16 -15.19
CA GLY A 182 -15.24 -21.31 -14.29
C GLY A 182 -15.63 -20.05 -13.51
N TRP A 183 -15.03 -18.90 -13.81
CA TRP A 183 -15.44 -17.59 -13.27
C TRP A 183 -16.45 -16.94 -14.20
N LYS A 184 -17.53 -16.39 -13.64
CA LYS A 184 -18.58 -15.71 -14.41
C LYS A 184 -18.62 -14.25 -14.05
N LEU A 185 -18.87 -13.40 -15.04
CA LEU A 185 -19.21 -12.01 -14.78
C LEU A 185 -20.46 -11.95 -13.89
N VAL A 186 -20.36 -11.21 -12.77
CA VAL A 186 -21.52 -10.87 -11.93
C VAL A 186 -22.43 -9.91 -12.69
N GLN A 187 -21.85 -9.03 -13.50
CA GLN A 187 -22.56 -8.11 -14.37
C GLN A 187 -21.79 -7.85 -15.68
N PRO A 188 -22.46 -7.46 -16.78
CA PRO A 188 -21.82 -7.23 -18.08
C PRO A 188 -20.95 -5.97 -18.17
N HIS A 189 -20.94 -5.13 -17.12
CA HIS A 189 -20.26 -3.84 -17.11
C HIS A 189 -19.19 -3.83 -16.01
N PRO A 190 -17.99 -3.32 -16.26
CA PRO A 190 -16.98 -3.23 -15.22
C PRO A 190 -17.39 -2.24 -14.14
N LEU A 191 -16.86 -2.43 -12.92
CA LEU A 191 -16.82 -1.40 -11.90
C LEU A 191 -15.94 -0.25 -12.38
N ILE A 192 -16.33 0.99 -12.10
CA ILE A 192 -15.65 2.20 -12.59
C ILE A 192 -15.19 3.05 -11.41
N TRP A 193 -13.88 3.23 -11.28
CA TRP A 193 -13.34 4.33 -10.48
C TRP A 193 -13.12 5.55 -11.37
N HIS A 194 -14.01 6.54 -11.27
CA HIS A 194 -13.83 7.84 -11.91
C HIS A 194 -13.00 8.76 -11.01
N LYS A 195 -11.96 9.36 -11.60
CA LYS A 195 -10.98 10.26 -10.99
C LYS A 195 -11.18 11.68 -11.55
N PRO A 196 -12.06 12.51 -10.97
CA PRO A 196 -12.37 13.83 -11.52
C PRO A 196 -11.12 14.69 -11.61
N TYR A 197 -10.88 15.27 -12.80
CA TYR A 197 -9.75 16.17 -13.07
C TYR A 197 -8.35 15.56 -12.84
N GLN A 198 -8.25 14.25 -12.63
CA GLN A 198 -7.02 13.47 -12.53
C GLN A 198 -6.99 12.44 -13.67
N GLY A 199 -5.80 12.08 -14.18
CA GLY A 199 -5.66 11.06 -15.22
C GLY A 199 -4.85 11.50 -16.43
N VAL A 200 -4.76 10.62 -17.42
CA VAL A 200 -3.75 10.72 -18.48
C VAL A 200 -4.27 11.47 -19.70
N ALA A 201 -3.45 12.40 -20.20
CA ALA A 201 -3.69 13.11 -21.44
C ALA A 201 -2.44 12.98 -22.36
N SER A 202 -2.34 11.85 -23.08
CA SER A 202 -1.17 11.50 -23.89
C SER A 202 -1.13 12.21 -25.27
N ASP A 203 -2.28 12.50 -25.87
CA ASP A 203 -2.41 13.38 -27.05
C ASP A 203 -3.56 14.38 -26.80
N THR A 204 -3.25 15.49 -26.13
CA THR A 204 -4.23 16.52 -25.75
C THR A 204 -4.96 17.18 -26.92
N LYS A 205 -4.45 17.01 -28.15
CA LYS A 205 -5.09 17.56 -29.36
C LYS A 205 -6.04 16.59 -30.04
N ARG A 206 -5.90 15.28 -29.80
CA ARG A 206 -6.68 14.24 -30.50
C ARG A 206 -7.45 13.30 -29.60
N ARG A 207 -7.15 13.26 -28.30
CA ARG A 207 -7.74 12.33 -27.35
C ARG A 207 -8.31 13.07 -26.15
N PRO A 208 -9.52 12.70 -25.69
CA PRO A 208 -9.99 13.16 -24.40
C PRO A 208 -9.07 12.64 -23.30
N ARG A 209 -9.04 13.33 -22.16
CA ARG A 209 -8.34 12.84 -20.97
C ARG A 209 -8.99 11.53 -20.53
N HIS A 210 -8.17 10.51 -20.27
CA HIS A 210 -8.63 9.27 -19.66
C HIS A 210 -8.64 9.45 -18.14
N THR A 211 -9.83 9.45 -17.54
CA THR A 211 -10.05 9.83 -16.13
C THR A 211 -10.63 8.70 -15.29
N TYR A 212 -10.65 7.46 -15.75
CA TYR A 212 -11.19 6.35 -14.97
C TYR A 212 -10.30 5.12 -15.00
N GLU A 213 -10.52 4.22 -14.05
CA GLU A 213 -10.01 2.85 -14.03
C GLU A 213 -11.18 1.88 -13.96
N THR A 214 -10.96 0.65 -14.45
CA THR A 214 -11.99 -0.39 -14.54
C THR A 214 -11.60 -1.65 -13.78
N ALA A 215 -12.57 -2.29 -13.15
CA ALA A 215 -12.42 -3.63 -12.58
C ALA A 215 -13.55 -4.57 -13.02
N LEU A 216 -13.22 -5.81 -13.37
CA LEU A 216 -14.20 -6.87 -13.54
C LEU A 216 -14.69 -7.31 -12.17
N LEU A 217 -15.99 -7.55 -12.05
CA LEU A 217 -16.57 -8.25 -10.91
C LEU A 217 -16.99 -9.65 -11.34
N LEU A 218 -16.29 -10.65 -10.81
CA LEU A 218 -16.42 -12.05 -11.18
C LEU A 218 -16.88 -12.87 -9.97
N SER A 219 -17.69 -13.90 -10.23
CA SER A 219 -18.08 -14.91 -9.25
C SER A 219 -17.65 -16.29 -9.72
N ARG A 220 -17.03 -17.04 -8.82
CA ARG A 220 -16.91 -18.48 -8.90
C ARG A 220 -18.08 -19.08 -8.13
N GLY A 221 -18.80 -20.01 -8.74
CA GLY A 221 -20.05 -20.50 -8.17
C GLY A 221 -21.11 -19.39 -8.03
N ASP A 222 -21.96 -19.49 -7.01
CA ASP A 222 -23.10 -18.59 -6.78
C ASP A 222 -22.96 -17.77 -5.48
N ARG A 223 -21.80 -17.12 -5.28
CA ARG A 223 -21.62 -16.21 -4.14
C ARG A 223 -22.47 -14.96 -4.34
N LYS A 224 -23.17 -14.52 -3.28
CA LYS A 224 -24.05 -13.33 -3.32
C LYS A 224 -23.32 -12.11 -2.78
N LEU A 225 -23.74 -10.92 -3.22
CA LEU A 225 -23.25 -9.67 -2.67
C LEU A 225 -23.66 -9.56 -1.19
N CYS A 226 -22.75 -9.04 -0.36
CA CYS A 226 -23.03 -8.68 1.03
C CYS A 226 -23.91 -7.42 1.10
N LYS A 227 -23.75 -6.51 0.13
CA LYS A 227 -24.49 -5.25 0.03
C LYS A 227 -24.68 -4.84 -1.43
N LEU A 228 -25.87 -4.33 -1.76
CA LEU A 228 -26.14 -3.68 -3.05
C LEU A 228 -25.64 -2.24 -3.01
N ASP A 229 -24.88 -1.82 -4.02
CA ASP A 229 -24.39 -0.45 -4.14
C ASP A 229 -24.10 -0.05 -5.59
N GLN A 230 -23.59 1.17 -5.79
CA GLN A 230 -23.23 1.70 -7.10
C GLN A 230 -21.99 1.01 -7.67
N ASP A 231 -22.01 0.69 -8.95
CA ASP A 231 -20.88 0.15 -9.70
C ASP A 231 -19.85 1.22 -10.13
N VAL A 232 -20.09 2.48 -9.77
CA VAL A 232 -19.19 3.61 -9.98
C VAL A 232 -18.82 4.25 -8.65
N PHE A 233 -17.53 4.57 -8.49
CA PHE A 233 -17.04 5.45 -7.44
C PHE A 233 -16.45 6.71 -8.06
N VAL A 234 -16.84 7.88 -7.54
CA VAL A 234 -16.32 9.17 -7.99
C VAL A 234 -15.51 9.78 -6.86
N GLY A 235 -14.19 9.83 -7.02
CA GLY A 235 -13.33 10.39 -6.00
C GLY A 235 -11.88 10.52 -6.44
N ARG A 236 -11.20 11.46 -5.80
CA ARG A 236 -9.79 11.76 -6.05
C ARG A 236 -8.90 10.89 -5.18
N ASN A 237 -7.64 10.81 -5.58
CA ASN A 237 -6.59 10.16 -4.79
C ASN A 237 -5.70 11.21 -4.16
N ASP A 238 -6.20 11.87 -3.12
CA ASP A 238 -5.54 13.03 -2.50
C ASP A 238 -4.59 12.62 -1.34
N GLU A 239 -4.70 11.40 -0.81
CA GLU A 239 -3.84 10.85 0.26
C GLU A 239 -3.01 9.68 -0.27
N LYS A 240 -1.80 9.96 -0.77
CA LYS A 240 -0.87 8.93 -1.24
C LYS A 240 0.34 8.83 -0.32
N LEU A 241 0.56 7.64 0.23
CA LEU A 241 1.87 7.21 0.71
C LEU A 241 2.71 6.64 -0.45
N HIS A 242 2.06 5.99 -1.44
CA HIS A 242 2.72 5.40 -2.62
C HIS A 242 2.14 5.89 -3.95
N MET A 243 2.99 5.95 -4.98
CA MET A 243 2.66 6.52 -6.30
C MET A 243 1.42 5.86 -6.95
N ASN A 244 1.26 4.54 -6.77
CA ASN A 244 0.19 3.74 -7.36
C ASN A 244 -0.86 3.26 -6.34
N GLN A 245 -0.86 3.80 -5.12
CA GLN A 245 -1.82 3.44 -4.09
C GLN A 245 -3.24 3.78 -4.54
N LYS A 246 -4.20 2.84 -4.48
CA LYS A 246 -5.62 3.12 -4.70
C LYS A 246 -6.23 3.78 -3.44
N PRO A 247 -7.17 4.76 -3.57
CA PRO A 247 -7.77 5.41 -2.42
C PRO A 247 -8.55 4.44 -1.53
N GLN A 248 -8.41 4.57 -0.22
CA GLN A 248 -9.10 3.72 0.76
C GLN A 248 -10.63 3.82 0.64
N ASP A 249 -11.18 5.03 0.50
CA ASP A 249 -12.64 5.21 0.36
C ASP A 249 -13.21 4.53 -0.87
N MET A 250 -12.46 4.56 -1.98
CA MET A 250 -12.82 3.87 -3.22
C MET A 250 -12.83 2.35 -3.00
N LEU A 251 -11.77 1.83 -2.36
CA LEU A 251 -11.68 0.40 -2.05
C LEU A 251 -12.79 -0.05 -1.10
N ARG A 252 -13.08 0.72 -0.04
CA ARG A 252 -14.21 0.45 0.87
C ARG A 252 -15.56 0.45 0.15
N HIS A 253 -15.77 1.39 -0.77
CA HIS A 253 -17.01 1.49 -1.55
C HIS A 253 -17.29 0.22 -2.36
N PHE A 254 -16.27 -0.34 -3.02
CA PHE A 254 -16.44 -1.57 -3.78
C PHE A 254 -16.39 -2.83 -2.91
N LEU A 255 -15.43 -2.92 -1.99
CA LEU A 255 -15.24 -4.11 -1.16
C LEU A 255 -16.41 -4.37 -0.21
N ARG A 256 -17.17 -3.35 0.24
CA ARG A 256 -18.37 -3.56 1.08
C ARG A 256 -19.47 -4.38 0.38
N MET A 257 -19.43 -4.48 -0.94
CA MET A 257 -20.33 -5.37 -1.67
C MET A 257 -19.91 -6.84 -1.57
N LEU A 258 -18.66 -7.12 -1.20
CA LEU A 258 -18.03 -8.46 -1.25
C LEU A 258 -17.52 -8.96 0.11
N VAL A 259 -17.33 -8.05 1.07
CA VAL A 259 -16.68 -8.29 2.36
C VAL A 259 -17.65 -8.08 3.51
N ASP A 260 -17.65 -9.05 4.42
CA ASP A 260 -18.33 -9.03 5.71
C ASP A 260 -17.49 -9.72 6.80
N ARG A 261 -18.08 -9.93 7.98
CA ARG A 261 -17.42 -10.54 9.14
C ARG A 261 -17.02 -12.01 8.98
N ASN A 262 -17.40 -12.66 7.88
CA ASN A 262 -17.04 -14.04 7.58
C ASN A 262 -16.14 -14.15 6.35
N THR A 263 -15.76 -13.01 5.75
CA THR A 263 -15.04 -12.97 4.48
C THR A 263 -13.53 -12.96 4.70
N THR A 264 -12.84 -13.91 4.08
CA THR A 264 -11.38 -13.91 3.98
C THR A 264 -10.90 -13.36 2.64
N VAL A 265 -9.91 -12.48 2.66
CA VAL A 265 -9.45 -11.73 1.47
C VAL A 265 -8.00 -12.04 1.13
N LEU A 266 -7.73 -12.27 -0.15
CA LEU A 266 -6.38 -12.33 -0.73
C LEU A 266 -6.17 -11.16 -1.68
N ASP A 267 -4.99 -10.55 -1.60
CA ASP A 267 -4.44 -9.67 -2.63
C ASP A 267 -3.07 -10.21 -3.09
N PRO A 268 -2.97 -10.76 -4.32
CA PRO A 268 -1.77 -11.45 -4.80
C PRO A 268 -0.64 -10.51 -5.19
N THR A 269 -0.89 -9.20 -5.34
CA THR A 269 0.12 -8.18 -5.65
C THR A 269 -0.22 -6.91 -4.87
N CYS A 270 -0.16 -7.00 -3.55
CA CYS A 270 -0.88 -6.09 -2.66
C CYS A 270 -0.30 -4.67 -2.63
N GLY A 271 0.91 -4.44 -3.17
CA GLY A 271 1.54 -3.14 -3.23
C GLY A 271 1.64 -2.51 -1.84
N SER A 272 0.95 -1.39 -1.65
CA SER A 272 0.88 -0.69 -0.35
C SER A 272 -0.11 -1.29 0.66
N GLY A 273 -0.75 -2.43 0.37
CA GLY A 273 -1.68 -3.09 1.28
C GLY A 273 -3.05 -2.40 1.46
N SER A 274 -3.38 -1.41 0.63
CA SER A 274 -4.57 -0.58 0.85
C SER A 274 -5.88 -1.36 0.76
N ALA A 275 -6.01 -2.29 -0.19
CA ALA A 275 -7.21 -3.12 -0.32
C ALA A 275 -7.42 -4.02 0.90
N LEU A 276 -6.33 -4.52 1.49
CA LEU A 276 -6.37 -5.37 2.68
C LEU A 276 -6.77 -4.57 3.92
N ALA A 277 -6.24 -3.36 4.08
CA ALA A 277 -6.68 -2.45 5.15
C ALA A 277 -8.17 -2.10 5.01
N ALA A 278 -8.65 -1.78 3.80
CA ALA A 278 -10.09 -1.57 3.54
C ALA A 278 -10.93 -2.80 3.91
N ALA A 279 -10.47 -4.01 3.58
CA ALA A 279 -11.16 -5.24 3.93
C ALA A 279 -11.25 -5.45 5.46
N LEU A 280 -10.17 -5.18 6.19
CA LEU A 280 -10.16 -5.26 7.66
C LEU A 280 -11.14 -4.24 8.29
N GLN A 281 -11.17 -3.00 7.79
CA GLN A 281 -12.13 -1.98 8.24
C GLN A 281 -13.59 -2.39 7.99
N LEU A 282 -13.84 -3.17 6.94
CA LEU A 282 -15.16 -3.75 6.65
C LEU A 282 -15.48 -5.01 7.47
N GLY A 283 -14.55 -5.45 8.32
CA GLY A 283 -14.74 -6.53 9.29
C GLY A 283 -14.21 -7.89 8.83
N ALA A 284 -13.44 -7.99 7.75
CA ALA A 284 -12.82 -9.24 7.34
C ALA A 284 -11.97 -9.83 8.49
N PRO A 285 -12.22 -11.06 8.97
CA PRO A 285 -11.45 -11.66 10.06
C PRO A 285 -10.03 -12.07 9.63
N ARG A 286 -9.78 -12.19 8.32
CA ARG A 286 -8.48 -12.60 7.78
C ARG A 286 -8.24 -11.94 6.42
N VAL A 287 -7.06 -11.37 6.29
CA VAL A 287 -6.51 -10.88 5.03
C VAL A 287 -5.14 -11.49 4.79
N LEU A 288 -4.73 -11.63 3.52
CA LEU A 288 -3.38 -12.00 3.14
C LEU A 288 -2.96 -11.20 1.91
N GLY A 289 -1.76 -10.63 1.96
CA GLY A 289 -1.13 -9.93 0.85
C GLY A 289 0.16 -10.60 0.45
N VAL A 290 0.42 -10.67 -0.85
CA VAL A 290 1.73 -11.04 -1.40
C VAL A 290 2.28 -9.84 -2.15
N GLU A 291 3.53 -9.49 -1.89
CA GLU A 291 4.22 -8.39 -2.55
C GLU A 291 5.67 -8.78 -2.83
N LEU A 292 6.12 -8.60 -4.08
CA LEU A 292 7.45 -8.97 -4.52
C LEU A 292 8.52 -8.01 -4.00
N ASP A 293 8.20 -6.71 -4.02
CA ASP A 293 9.13 -5.66 -3.61
C ASP A 293 9.14 -5.49 -2.08
N ALA A 294 10.30 -5.65 -1.46
CA ALA A 294 10.43 -5.62 -0.01
C ALA A 294 10.02 -4.26 0.59
N GLU A 295 10.30 -3.14 -0.09
CA GLU A 295 9.95 -1.80 0.39
C GLU A 295 8.43 -1.57 0.36
N ASN A 296 7.76 -1.99 -0.73
CA ASN A 296 6.30 -1.96 -0.79
C ASN A 296 5.66 -2.91 0.22
N ALA A 297 6.24 -4.09 0.44
CA ALA A 297 5.76 -5.03 1.44
C ALA A 297 5.84 -4.43 2.86
N ASP A 298 6.93 -3.75 3.19
CA ASP A 298 7.10 -3.02 4.45
C ASP A 298 6.03 -1.95 4.64
N VAL A 299 5.75 -1.19 3.58
CA VAL A 299 4.66 -0.21 3.59
C VAL A 299 3.31 -0.89 3.79
N ALA A 300 3.04 -2.01 3.11
CA ALA A 300 1.81 -2.76 3.30
C ALA A 300 1.65 -3.22 4.75
N ARG A 301 2.72 -3.67 5.41
CA ARG A 301 2.70 -4.01 6.85
C ARG A 301 2.29 -2.81 7.69
N HIS A 302 2.85 -1.64 7.41
CA HIS A 302 2.50 -0.41 8.12
C HIS A 302 1.04 0.01 7.88
N VAL A 303 0.59 0.04 6.62
CA VAL A 303 -0.78 0.42 6.27
C VAL A 303 -1.79 -0.55 6.88
N VAL A 304 -1.54 -1.86 6.80
CA VAL A 304 -2.45 -2.87 7.35
C VAL A 304 -2.48 -2.83 8.87
N SER A 305 -1.36 -2.60 9.55
CA SER A 305 -1.32 -2.47 11.03
C SER A 305 -1.88 -1.14 11.54
N ARG A 306 -1.73 -0.04 10.80
CA ARG A 306 -2.27 1.27 11.20
C ARG A 306 -3.76 1.40 10.88
N ASP A 307 -4.13 1.10 9.64
CA ASP A 307 -5.45 1.39 9.10
C ASP A 307 -6.39 0.18 9.20
N GLY A 308 -5.85 -1.05 9.27
CA GLY A 308 -6.65 -2.27 9.41
C GLY A 308 -7.29 -2.44 10.79
N HIS A 309 -6.82 -1.70 11.81
CA HIS A 309 -7.37 -1.74 13.17
C HIS A 309 -8.41 -0.64 13.45
N TYR A 310 -8.91 0.05 12.43
CA TYR A 310 -10.01 1.00 12.59
C TYR A 310 -11.35 0.24 12.76
N LEU A 311 -11.58 -0.28 13.97
CA LEU A 311 -12.93 -0.53 14.44
C LEU A 311 -13.53 0.84 14.76
N GLU A 312 -14.37 1.37 13.87
CA GLU A 312 -15.36 2.34 14.30
C GLU A 312 -16.19 1.67 15.40
N ILE A 313 -15.90 2.01 16.65
CA ILE A 313 -16.85 1.92 17.74
C ILE A 313 -17.88 3.02 17.48
N GLU A 314 -18.69 2.86 16.44
CA GLU A 314 -19.91 3.63 16.27
C GLU A 314 -21.06 2.80 16.85
N ASN A 315 -21.37 3.18 18.09
CA ASN A 315 -22.63 3.00 18.81
C ASN A 315 -23.62 1.99 18.22
N VAL A 316 -23.68 0.84 18.90
CA VAL A 316 -24.95 0.15 19.14
C VAL A 316 -25.88 1.17 19.80
N ASN A 317 -26.76 1.81 19.02
CA ASN A 317 -28.08 2.32 19.40
C ASN A 317 -28.68 3.09 18.20
N GLU A 318 -29.44 2.39 17.35
CA GLU A 318 -30.83 2.71 16.95
C GLU A 318 -31.43 1.57 16.12
#